data_AF-E9E0Y2-F1
#
_entry.id   AF-E9E0Y2-F1
#
_cell.length_a   1.000
_cell.length_b   1.000
_cell.length_c   1.000
_cell.angle_alpha   90.00
_cell.angle_beta   90.00
_cell.angle_gamma   90.00
#
_symmetry.space_group_name_H-M   'P 1'
#
loop_
_entity.id
_entity.type
_entity.pdbx_description
1 polymer ?
#
loop_
_entity_poly.entity_id
_entity_poly.type
_entity_poly.pdbx_seq_one_letter_code
_entity_poly.pdbx_strand_id
1 'polypeptide(L)'
;MSSATHPPSLLSPIRLQQAKKSTWLVRGTIRNDSNFNLLSSAPYTKPFPSFTTIQTRRPTSNRAPPFPIASAPPSSSKRRRRFTQAPAMSSPIDISALSKDSSSEYEAKIISILSNAINELPPTELSAETTAGEIDKLYPSDVSAAEGFLWSFWTLLVAVAKKIPADDPRQQLLVTTVAKLKSKRDQEVEMWGQKTRVWSELPMLGPVMRDEWNCSVVVVSPDFDGSEKDNATIQEWISLNSFAARIYGASLQPWVNLGIWELRSGLEEAPEDRPNAKDTRIATAYEWIVHAGKELYANGRQAQQLDAMEQRALKPGSLLKIEASGLSNDRWSFWRERIGVLGAGAGSGVAKEKAQKALETMKEIEGS
;
A
#
# COMPACT_ATOMS: atom_id res chain seq x y z
N MET A 1 -68.27 -25.20 -36.53
CA MET A 1 -67.25 -26.17 -36.98
C MET A 1 -66.11 -25.35 -37.58
N SER A 2 -65.07 -25.04 -36.78
CA SER A 2 -63.71 -25.63 -36.81
C SER A 2 -63.03 -25.47 -38.17
N SER A 3 -61.80 -24.95 -38.35
CA SER A 3 -60.62 -24.77 -37.49
C SER A 3 -59.69 -23.72 -38.14
N ALA A 4 -58.75 -23.11 -37.38
CA ALA A 4 -57.36 -22.88 -37.83
C ALA A 4 -56.45 -22.27 -36.73
N THR A 5 -55.33 -22.96 -36.47
CA THR A 5 -53.94 -22.47 -36.23
C THR A 5 -53.55 -21.56 -35.03
N HIS A 6 -52.55 -22.06 -34.27
CA HIS A 6 -51.71 -21.54 -33.16
C HIS A 6 -50.92 -20.22 -33.44
N PRO A 7 -50.17 -19.55 -32.51
CA PRO A 7 -49.51 -20.03 -31.27
C PRO A 7 -49.49 -18.99 -30.07
N PRO A 8 -48.50 -18.92 -29.13
CA PRO A 8 -48.72 -19.20 -27.70
C PRO A 8 -48.45 -18.01 -26.74
N SER A 9 -48.98 -18.06 -25.51
CA SER A 9 -48.55 -17.18 -24.41
C SER A 9 -48.49 -17.92 -23.05
N LEU A 10 -47.26 -17.92 -22.52
CA LEU A 10 -46.83 -17.76 -21.12
C LEU A 10 -47.80 -18.17 -19.99
N LEU A 11 -47.34 -19.07 -19.11
CA LEU A 11 -47.33 -18.92 -17.64
C LEU A 11 -46.43 -19.98 -17.00
N SER A 12 -45.74 -19.56 -15.92
CA SER A 12 -44.63 -20.20 -15.19
C SER A 12 -44.94 -21.58 -14.55
N PRO A 13 -43.91 -22.26 -13.99
CA PRO A 13 -43.77 -22.14 -12.52
C PRO A 13 -42.35 -22.15 -11.93
N ILE A 14 -42.31 -21.49 -10.78
CA ILE A 14 -41.34 -21.42 -9.68
C ILE A 14 -40.82 -22.80 -9.19
N ARG A 15 -39.50 -22.89 -8.89
CA ARG A 15 -38.84 -23.54 -7.71
C ARG A 15 -37.29 -23.42 -7.84
N LEU A 16 -36.57 -22.75 -6.92
CA LEU A 16 -35.94 -23.25 -5.66
C LEU A 16 -34.96 -24.41 -5.93
N GLN A 17 -33.68 -24.49 -5.54
CA GLN A 17 -32.71 -23.87 -4.60
C GLN A 17 -31.28 -24.23 -5.15
N GLN A 18 -30.14 -23.64 -4.79
CA GLN A 18 -29.51 -23.55 -3.47
C GLN A 18 -28.39 -22.49 -3.48
N ALA A 19 -28.51 -21.50 -2.60
CA ALA A 19 -27.42 -20.66 -2.15
C ALA A 19 -26.81 -21.30 -0.88
N LYS A 20 -25.51 -21.64 -0.91
CA LYS A 20 -24.77 -22.02 0.28
C LYS A 20 -24.41 -20.75 1.07
N LYS A 21 -25.23 -20.41 2.05
CA LYS A 21 -24.85 -19.52 3.15
C LYS A 21 -24.13 -20.34 4.21
N SER A 22 -22.83 -20.10 4.39
CA SER A 22 -22.10 -20.60 5.55
C SER A 22 -22.18 -19.55 6.67
N THR A 23 -23.06 -19.83 7.63
CA THR A 23 -23.18 -19.11 8.89
C THR A 23 -22.08 -19.58 9.83
N TRP A 24 -21.24 -18.69 10.33
CA TRP A 24 -20.45 -18.93 11.53
C TRP A 24 -20.89 -17.95 12.62
N LEU A 25 -21.56 -18.50 13.64
CA LEU A 25 -21.83 -17.84 14.91
C LEU A 25 -20.53 -17.91 15.74
N VAL A 26 -20.00 -16.76 16.14
CA VAL A 26 -19.07 -16.68 17.27
C VAL A 26 -19.68 -15.74 18.30
N ARG A 27 -20.24 -16.32 19.35
CA ARG A 27 -20.45 -15.62 20.62
C ARG A 27 -19.08 -15.57 21.32
N GLY A 28 -18.54 -14.37 21.46
CA GLY A 28 -17.37 -14.09 22.28
C GLY A 28 -17.45 -12.65 22.75
N THR A 29 -17.67 -12.45 24.04
CA THR A 29 -17.63 -11.14 24.70
C THR A 29 -16.19 -10.61 24.63
N ILE A 30 -15.96 -9.47 23.99
CA ILE A 30 -14.63 -8.81 23.97
C ILE A 30 -14.80 -7.35 24.42
N ARG A 31 -14.07 -7.01 25.48
CA ARG A 31 -13.83 -5.66 26.00
C ARG A 31 -12.41 -5.25 25.61
N ASN A 32 -12.24 -3.95 25.33
CA ASN A 32 -11.02 -3.18 25.05
C ASN A 32 -10.32 -3.42 23.70
N ASP A 33 -10.60 -2.52 22.75
CA ASP A 33 -9.76 -2.25 21.58
C ASP A 33 -8.78 -1.11 21.88
N SER A 34 -7.62 -1.51 22.39
CA SER A 34 -6.32 -0.89 22.22
C SER A 34 -5.36 -2.06 22.42
N ASN A 35 -4.74 -2.55 21.34
CA ASN A 35 -3.93 -3.77 21.22
C ASN A 35 -4.71 -5.00 20.70
N PHE A 36 -4.28 -5.52 19.54
CA PHE A 36 -5.07 -6.45 18.71
C PHE A 36 -4.38 -7.80 18.46
N ASN A 37 -4.44 -8.80 19.37
CA ASN A 37 -3.96 -10.16 19.06
C ASN A 37 -4.92 -11.31 19.39
N LEU A 38 -4.90 -12.32 18.50
CA LEU A 38 -4.92 -13.80 18.66
C LEU A 38 -5.86 -14.47 17.64
N LEU A 39 -5.42 -15.47 16.87
CA LEU A 39 -5.34 -16.89 17.28
C LEU A 39 -4.20 -17.68 16.58
N SER A 40 -3.73 -18.72 17.28
CA SER A 40 -2.53 -19.54 16.99
C SER A 40 -2.81 -20.88 16.29
N SER A 41 -1.77 -21.47 15.68
CA SER A 41 -1.44 -22.90 15.86
C SER A 41 0.06 -23.18 15.61
N ALA A 42 0.60 -24.18 16.32
CA ALA A 42 2.00 -24.45 16.63
C ALA A 42 2.70 -25.44 15.63
N PRO A 43 4.02 -25.69 15.75
CA PRO A 43 4.90 -26.08 14.65
C PRO A 43 5.24 -27.59 14.60
N TYR A 44 5.67 -28.05 13.42
CA TYR A 44 6.34 -29.35 13.25
C TYR A 44 7.85 -29.15 13.04
N THR A 45 8.64 -29.95 13.75
CA THR A 45 10.10 -29.84 13.87
C THR A 45 10.86 -30.98 13.16
N LYS A 46 12.08 -30.64 12.67
CA LYS A 46 13.30 -31.46 12.44
C LYS A 46 13.42 -32.31 11.14
N PRO A 47 14.65 -32.70 10.70
CA PRO A 47 15.95 -32.00 10.73
C PRO A 47 16.79 -32.14 9.42
N PHE A 48 17.91 -31.41 9.37
CA PHE A 48 19.06 -31.50 8.45
C PHE A 48 19.64 -32.92 8.27
N PRO A 49 20.46 -33.11 7.20
CA PRO A 49 21.89 -33.36 7.47
C PRO A 49 22.85 -32.51 6.61
N SER A 50 24.00 -32.24 7.23
CA SER A 50 25.18 -31.55 6.74
C SER A 50 26.05 -32.44 5.84
N PHE A 51 26.80 -31.88 4.88
CA PHE A 51 28.13 -32.38 4.49
C PHE A 51 29.00 -31.30 3.78
N THR A 52 30.07 -30.91 4.47
CA THR A 52 31.49 -30.74 4.10
C THR A 52 31.95 -30.14 2.75
N THR A 53 32.58 -28.96 2.88
CA THR A 53 33.88 -28.48 2.35
C THR A 53 34.57 -29.21 1.20
N ILE A 54 34.85 -28.47 0.11
CA ILE A 54 36.08 -28.60 -0.71
C ILE A 54 36.60 -27.19 -1.09
N GLN A 55 37.85 -26.91 -0.71
CA GLN A 55 38.67 -25.80 -1.22
C GLN A 55 39.28 -26.19 -2.59
N THR A 56 39.47 -25.22 -3.49
CA THR A 56 40.80 -24.95 -4.10
C THR A 56 40.84 -23.71 -5.02
N ARG A 57 41.77 -22.81 -4.68
CA ARG A 57 42.78 -22.09 -5.52
C ARG A 57 42.37 -21.09 -6.63
N ARG A 58 42.91 -19.86 -6.46
CA ARG A 58 43.27 -18.83 -7.47
C ARG A 58 44.54 -19.22 -8.26
N PRO A 59 44.80 -18.54 -9.41
CA PRO A 59 45.95 -17.60 -9.52
C PRO A 59 45.59 -16.25 -10.23
N THR A 60 45.97 -15.07 -9.68
CA THR A 60 47.06 -14.13 -10.10
C THR A 60 46.98 -13.64 -11.57
N SER A 61 46.73 -12.35 -11.89
CA SER A 61 47.59 -11.13 -11.83
C SER A 61 48.00 -10.65 -13.23
N ASN A 62 47.66 -9.40 -13.60
CA ASN A 62 48.51 -8.39 -14.32
C ASN A 62 47.62 -7.20 -14.76
N ARG A 63 47.75 -6.00 -14.19
CA ARG A 63 48.70 -4.89 -14.44
C ARG A 63 48.45 -4.13 -15.77
N ALA A 64 47.94 -2.90 -15.63
CA ALA A 64 47.68 -1.86 -16.65
C ALA A 64 48.95 -0.99 -16.93
N PRO A 65 48.94 0.26 -17.49
CA PRO A 65 48.03 1.10 -18.35
C PRO A 65 48.86 1.75 -19.54
N PRO A 66 48.68 2.98 -20.12
CA PRO A 66 47.68 4.09 -19.98
C PRO A 66 47.18 4.81 -21.29
N PHE A 67 46.33 5.83 -21.04
CA PHE A 67 45.59 6.82 -21.86
C PHE A 67 46.37 7.64 -22.94
N PRO A 68 45.66 8.41 -23.80
CA PRO A 68 45.45 9.86 -23.54
C PRO A 68 44.00 10.34 -23.86
N ILE A 69 43.34 11.14 -23.01
CA ILE A 69 43.25 12.62 -22.99
C ILE A 69 43.02 13.26 -24.37
N ALA A 70 41.79 13.72 -24.62
CA ALA A 70 41.49 14.74 -25.63
C ALA A 70 40.47 15.74 -25.08
N SER A 71 40.81 17.01 -25.29
CA SER A 71 40.31 18.22 -24.65
C SER A 71 38.97 18.72 -25.21
N ALA A 72 38.19 19.35 -24.34
CA ALA A 72 37.02 20.16 -24.69
C ALA A 72 37.41 21.55 -25.25
N PRO A 73 36.58 22.15 -26.12
CA PRO A 73 36.55 23.60 -26.34
C PRO A 73 35.27 24.27 -25.76
N PRO A 74 35.24 25.60 -25.62
CA PRO A 74 34.42 26.30 -24.63
C PRO A 74 33.06 26.83 -25.16
N SER A 75 32.17 27.05 -24.18
CA SER A 75 31.03 27.97 -24.08
C SER A 75 30.41 28.60 -25.35
N SER A 76 29.10 28.39 -25.51
CA SER A 76 28.20 29.50 -25.90
C SER A 76 26.87 29.40 -25.15
N SER A 77 26.66 30.35 -24.25
CA SER A 77 25.44 30.55 -23.49
C SER A 77 24.32 31.09 -24.38
N LYS A 78 23.44 30.21 -24.86
CA LYS A 78 22.13 30.62 -25.39
C LYS A 78 21.07 30.38 -24.33
N ARG A 79 20.71 31.48 -23.65
CA ARG A 79 19.60 31.63 -22.70
C ARG A 79 18.28 31.29 -23.42
N ARG A 80 17.93 30.00 -23.45
CA ARG A 80 16.65 29.52 -23.99
C ARG A 80 15.59 29.83 -22.95
N ARG A 81 14.71 30.78 -23.26
CA ARG A 81 13.52 31.10 -22.48
C ARG A 81 12.76 29.80 -22.22
N ARG A 82 12.69 29.36 -20.96
CA ARG A 82 11.75 28.33 -20.53
C ARG A 82 10.36 28.91 -20.74
N PHE A 83 9.69 28.48 -21.79
CA PHE A 83 8.25 28.46 -21.78
C PHE A 83 7.86 27.50 -20.66
N THR A 84 7.24 28.02 -19.61
CA THR A 84 6.51 27.24 -18.61
C THR A 84 5.39 26.53 -19.36
N GLN A 85 5.67 25.32 -19.79
CA GLN A 85 4.67 24.38 -20.26
C GLN A 85 3.82 24.06 -19.02
N ALA A 86 2.51 24.35 -19.10
CA ALA A 86 1.56 23.89 -18.10
C ALA A 86 1.76 22.37 -17.91
N PRO A 87 1.71 21.84 -16.68
CA PRO A 87 1.90 20.41 -16.46
C PRO A 87 0.88 19.66 -17.32
N ALA A 88 1.36 18.74 -18.14
CA ALA A 88 0.50 17.88 -18.93
C ALA A 88 -0.47 17.18 -17.97
N MET A 89 -1.78 17.31 -18.23
CA MET A 89 -2.79 16.54 -17.51
C MET A 89 -2.44 15.07 -17.66
N SER A 90 -2.18 14.41 -16.54
CA SER A 90 -1.92 12.97 -16.48
C SER A 90 -3.05 12.21 -17.16
N SER A 91 -2.76 11.10 -17.84
CA SER A 91 -3.77 10.29 -18.50
C SER A 91 -4.91 9.91 -17.53
N PRO A 92 -6.17 9.86 -17.99
CA PRO A 92 -7.29 9.42 -17.17
C PRO A 92 -7.04 8.02 -16.58
N ILE A 93 -7.44 7.82 -15.33
CA ILE A 93 -7.38 6.52 -14.65
C ILE A 93 -8.74 5.85 -14.83
N ASP A 94 -8.71 4.67 -15.46
CA ASP A 94 -9.90 3.85 -15.63
C ASP A 94 -10.22 3.08 -14.34
N ILE A 95 -11.36 3.42 -13.74
CA ILE A 95 -11.92 2.73 -12.57
C ILE A 95 -13.29 2.10 -12.86
N SER A 96 -13.68 2.01 -14.14
CA SER A 96 -14.98 1.48 -14.57
C SER A 96 -15.20 0.03 -14.13
N ALA A 97 -14.12 -0.76 -14.03
CA ALA A 97 -14.17 -2.13 -13.55
C ALA A 97 -14.65 -2.28 -12.10
N LEU A 98 -14.57 -1.21 -11.27
CA LEU A 98 -15.02 -1.23 -9.87
C LEU A 98 -16.56 -1.19 -9.74
N SER A 99 -17.29 -0.93 -10.83
CA SER A 99 -18.76 -0.78 -10.82
C SER A 99 -19.54 -2.09 -10.97
N LYS A 100 -18.87 -3.23 -11.19
CA LYS A 100 -19.50 -4.42 -11.82
C LYS A 100 -20.43 -5.24 -10.93
N ASP A 101 -20.42 -5.06 -9.62
CA ASP A 101 -21.21 -5.90 -8.68
C ASP A 101 -21.99 -5.09 -7.61
N SER A 102 -22.30 -3.81 -7.87
CA SER A 102 -22.81 -2.93 -6.80
C SER A 102 -24.27 -3.23 -6.41
N SER A 103 -24.44 -4.14 -5.45
CA SER A 103 -25.70 -4.31 -4.72
C SER A 103 -25.98 -3.16 -3.72
N SER A 104 -24.98 -2.29 -3.49
CA SER A 104 -25.05 -1.14 -2.59
C SER A 104 -25.48 0.14 -3.32
N GLU A 105 -26.44 0.86 -2.75
CA GLU A 105 -26.96 2.13 -3.27
C GLU A 105 -25.93 3.28 -3.28
N TYR A 106 -24.85 3.14 -2.50
CA TYR A 106 -23.83 4.18 -2.33
C TYR A 106 -22.67 4.03 -3.29
N GLU A 107 -22.34 2.81 -3.72
CA GLU A 107 -21.11 2.52 -4.47
C GLU A 107 -21.03 3.28 -5.79
N ALA A 108 -22.12 3.33 -6.57
CA ALA A 108 -22.14 4.09 -7.82
C ALA A 108 -21.87 5.60 -7.60
N LYS A 109 -22.40 6.17 -6.52
CA LYS A 109 -22.19 7.59 -6.16
C LYS A 109 -20.76 7.82 -5.66
N ILE A 110 -20.23 6.91 -4.84
CA ILE A 110 -18.84 6.96 -4.35
C ILE A 110 -17.87 6.88 -5.53
N ILE A 111 -18.06 5.93 -6.45
CA ILE A 111 -17.24 5.78 -7.67
C ILE A 111 -17.32 7.05 -8.51
N SER A 112 -18.51 7.64 -8.67
CA SER A 112 -18.66 8.89 -9.41
C SER A 112 -17.86 10.04 -8.79
N ILE A 113 -17.92 10.21 -7.45
CA ILE A 113 -17.16 11.24 -6.73
C ILE A 113 -15.65 11.00 -6.86
N LEU A 114 -15.19 9.77 -6.66
CA LEU A 114 -13.78 9.41 -6.76
C LEU A 114 -13.26 9.56 -8.21
N SER A 115 -14.04 9.14 -9.21
CA SER A 115 -13.72 9.34 -10.63
C SER A 115 -13.56 10.83 -10.96
N ASN A 116 -14.52 11.66 -10.51
CA ASN A 116 -14.44 13.10 -10.71
C ASN A 116 -13.18 13.69 -10.04
N ALA A 117 -12.86 13.26 -8.82
CA ALA A 117 -11.68 13.71 -8.11
C ALA A 117 -10.37 13.41 -8.86
N ILE A 118 -10.23 12.21 -9.43
CA ILE A 118 -8.96 11.76 -10.04
C ILE A 118 -8.85 12.06 -11.54
N ASN A 119 -9.96 12.36 -12.23
CA ASN A 119 -9.95 12.56 -13.68
C ASN A 119 -10.33 13.99 -14.11
N GLU A 120 -11.17 14.69 -13.34
CA GLU A 120 -11.71 16.00 -13.72
C GLU A 120 -11.13 17.15 -12.90
N LEU A 121 -10.78 16.91 -11.63
CA LEU A 121 -10.25 17.93 -10.74
C LEU A 121 -8.70 17.95 -10.74
N PRO A 122 -8.08 19.15 -10.63
CA PRO A 122 -6.63 19.22 -10.43
C PRO A 122 -6.27 18.70 -9.03
N PRO A 123 -5.12 18.02 -8.82
CA PRO A 123 -4.73 17.46 -7.52
C PRO A 123 -4.26 18.55 -6.55
N THR A 124 -5.22 19.30 -6.00
CA THR A 124 -5.01 20.44 -5.11
C THR A 124 -5.73 20.23 -3.78
N GLU A 125 -5.35 21.00 -2.75
CA GLU A 125 -6.08 20.98 -1.47
C GLU A 125 -7.56 21.36 -1.62
N LEU A 126 -7.89 22.30 -2.51
CA LEU A 126 -9.28 22.70 -2.75
C LEU A 126 -10.10 21.56 -3.35
N SER A 127 -9.51 20.80 -4.28
CA SER A 127 -10.13 19.60 -4.84
C SER A 127 -10.34 18.54 -3.76
N ALA A 128 -9.35 18.29 -2.91
CA ALA A 128 -9.47 17.37 -1.78
C ALA A 128 -10.59 17.78 -0.81
N GLU A 129 -10.69 19.08 -0.49
CA GLU A 129 -11.73 19.64 0.37
C GLU A 129 -13.13 19.46 -0.24
N THR A 130 -13.23 19.67 -1.56
CA THR A 130 -14.47 19.48 -2.33
C THR A 130 -14.88 18.01 -2.33
N THR A 131 -13.96 17.10 -2.66
CA THR A 131 -14.20 15.65 -2.64
C THR A 131 -14.60 15.16 -1.26
N ALA A 132 -13.91 15.60 -0.20
CA ALA A 132 -14.26 15.26 1.18
C ALA A 132 -15.66 15.75 1.56
N GLY A 133 -16.04 16.95 1.11
CA GLY A 133 -17.39 17.49 1.30
C GLY A 133 -18.47 16.68 0.59
N GLU A 134 -18.23 16.24 -0.65
CA GLU A 134 -19.19 15.40 -1.38
C GLU A 134 -19.34 14.00 -0.75
N ILE A 135 -18.24 13.40 -0.28
CA ILE A 135 -18.31 12.12 0.46
C ILE A 135 -19.05 12.29 1.79
N ASP A 136 -18.80 13.36 2.54
CA ASP A 136 -19.49 13.61 3.81
C ASP A 136 -21.01 13.81 3.65
N LYS A 137 -21.44 14.42 2.53
CA LYS A 137 -22.86 14.58 2.16
C LYS A 137 -23.54 13.24 1.84
N LEU A 138 -22.79 12.24 1.36
CA LEU A 138 -23.33 10.91 1.08
C LEU A 138 -23.50 10.06 2.34
N TYR A 139 -22.87 10.44 3.45
CA TYR A 139 -22.95 9.68 4.69
C TYR A 139 -24.42 9.53 5.14
N PRO A 140 -24.86 8.30 5.47
CA PRO A 140 -26.26 8.06 5.80
C PRO A 140 -26.66 8.75 7.10
N SER A 141 -27.89 9.25 7.14
CA SER A 141 -28.49 9.78 8.37
C SER A 141 -28.87 8.67 9.36
N ASP A 142 -29.13 7.46 8.86
CA ASP A 142 -29.36 6.27 9.66
C ASP A 142 -28.02 5.63 10.07
N VAL A 143 -27.79 5.57 11.39
CA VAL A 143 -26.60 4.95 11.99
C VAL A 143 -26.49 3.48 11.62
N SER A 144 -27.61 2.78 11.39
CA SER A 144 -27.60 1.36 11.02
C SER A 144 -26.98 1.11 9.63
N ALA A 145 -27.02 2.10 8.74
CA ALA A 145 -26.42 2.05 7.42
C ALA A 145 -24.96 2.55 7.39
N ALA A 146 -24.48 3.19 8.47
CA ALA A 146 -23.15 3.81 8.52
C ALA A 146 -22.02 2.79 8.33
N GLU A 147 -22.14 1.61 8.94
CA GLU A 147 -21.11 0.56 8.84
C GLU A 147 -20.91 0.12 7.38
N GLY A 148 -22.01 -0.23 6.69
CA GLY A 148 -21.97 -0.64 5.29
C GLY A 148 -21.47 0.47 4.36
N PHE A 149 -21.89 1.71 4.59
CA PHE A 149 -21.40 2.87 3.83
C PHE A 149 -19.89 3.05 3.99
N LEU A 150 -19.38 3.07 5.23
CA LEU A 150 -17.95 3.27 5.50
C LEU A 150 -17.11 2.13 4.93
N TRP A 151 -17.57 0.89 5.08
CA TRP A 151 -16.91 -0.26 4.47
C TRP A 151 -16.79 -0.12 2.95
N SER A 152 -17.91 0.15 2.26
CA SER A 152 -17.91 0.36 0.81
C SER A 152 -17.04 1.55 0.40
N PHE A 153 -17.10 2.67 1.13
CA PHE A 153 -16.28 3.85 0.83
C PHE A 153 -14.79 3.56 0.93
N TRP A 154 -14.33 2.98 2.04
CA TRP A 154 -12.91 2.67 2.22
C TRP A 154 -12.42 1.62 1.23
N THR A 155 -13.24 0.58 0.96
CA THR A 155 -12.92 -0.45 -0.04
C THR A 155 -12.70 0.19 -1.41
N LEU A 156 -13.61 1.06 -1.84
CA LEU A 156 -13.50 1.75 -3.13
C LEU A 156 -12.34 2.75 -3.15
N LEU A 157 -12.12 3.51 -2.08
CA LEU A 157 -10.99 4.44 -1.99
C LEU A 157 -9.65 3.72 -2.15
N VAL A 158 -9.47 2.59 -1.45
CA VAL A 158 -8.25 1.79 -1.53
C VAL A 158 -8.11 1.12 -2.90
N ALA A 159 -9.21 0.62 -3.47
CA ALA A 159 -9.21 0.07 -4.83
C ALA A 159 -8.82 1.13 -5.88
N VAL A 160 -9.29 2.37 -5.74
CA VAL A 160 -8.87 3.49 -6.59
C VAL A 160 -7.40 3.80 -6.36
N ALA A 161 -6.94 3.90 -5.11
CA ALA A 161 -5.53 4.17 -4.79
C ALA A 161 -4.57 3.16 -5.44
N LYS A 162 -4.94 1.87 -5.51
CA LYS A 162 -4.18 0.83 -6.22
C LYS A 162 -4.03 1.08 -7.71
N LYS A 163 -5.02 1.72 -8.36
CA LYS A 163 -5.00 2.03 -9.80
C LYS A 163 -4.20 3.29 -10.14
N ILE A 164 -3.90 4.14 -9.16
CA ILE A 164 -3.12 5.36 -9.37
C ILE A 164 -1.63 5.02 -9.28
N PRO A 165 -0.79 5.31 -10.30
CA PRO A 165 0.66 5.14 -10.19
C PRO A 165 1.23 5.87 -8.95
N ALA A 166 2.20 5.27 -8.26
CA ALA A 166 2.71 5.77 -6.99
C ALA A 166 3.34 7.18 -7.06
N ASP A 167 3.90 7.55 -8.22
CA ASP A 167 4.51 8.85 -8.50
C ASP A 167 3.51 9.91 -8.97
N ASP A 168 2.27 9.52 -9.23
CA ASP A 168 1.22 10.42 -9.68
C ASP A 168 0.71 11.30 -8.50
N PRO A 169 0.56 12.63 -8.70
CA PRO A 169 0.09 13.53 -7.65
C PRO A 169 -1.32 13.20 -7.13
N ARG A 170 -2.12 12.44 -7.88
CA ARG A 170 -3.46 12.00 -7.45
C ARG A 170 -3.43 11.04 -6.26
N GLN A 171 -2.31 10.34 -6.00
CA GLN A 171 -2.11 9.61 -4.74
C GLN A 171 -2.20 10.56 -3.54
N GLN A 172 -1.53 11.72 -3.63
CA GLN A 172 -1.58 12.72 -2.56
C GLN A 172 -2.97 13.33 -2.42
N LEU A 173 -3.70 13.53 -3.52
CA LEU A 173 -5.06 14.04 -3.50
C LEU A 173 -5.97 13.15 -2.63
N LEU A 174 -5.90 11.82 -2.78
CA LEU A 174 -6.68 10.89 -1.97
C LEU A 174 -6.31 10.98 -0.49
N VAL A 175 -5.01 11.00 -0.15
CA VAL A 175 -4.53 11.15 1.23
C VAL A 175 -5.02 12.46 1.85
N THR A 176 -4.92 13.58 1.11
CA THR A 176 -5.41 14.88 1.56
C THR A 176 -6.94 14.85 1.73
N THR A 177 -7.68 14.13 0.88
CA THR A 177 -9.13 13.95 1.04
C THR A 177 -9.45 13.25 2.36
N VAL A 178 -8.72 12.20 2.72
CA VAL A 178 -8.85 11.54 4.04
C VAL A 178 -8.55 12.52 5.18
N ALA A 179 -7.50 13.33 5.05
CA ALA A 179 -7.17 14.35 6.05
C ALA A 179 -8.30 15.39 6.22
N LYS A 180 -8.88 15.88 5.12
CA LYS A 180 -10.00 16.84 5.15
C LYS A 180 -11.29 16.20 5.67
N LEU A 181 -11.52 14.90 5.46
CA LEU A 181 -12.68 14.20 6.03
C LEU A 181 -12.67 14.27 7.55
N LYS A 182 -11.50 14.11 8.20
CA LYS A 182 -11.38 14.10 9.68
C LYS A 182 -12.01 15.31 10.38
N SER A 183 -12.17 16.45 9.70
CA SER A 183 -12.79 17.66 10.24
C SER A 183 -14.25 17.88 9.85
N LYS A 184 -14.87 17.00 9.05
CA LYS A 184 -16.25 17.17 8.55
C LYS A 184 -17.32 16.80 9.57
N ARG A 185 -17.12 15.68 10.28
CA ARG A 185 -18.10 15.10 11.22
C ARG A 185 -17.38 14.30 12.29
N ASP A 186 -17.83 14.47 13.52
CA ASP A 186 -17.26 13.83 14.71
C ASP A 186 -18.30 13.06 15.56
N GLN A 187 -19.39 12.64 14.91
CA GLN A 187 -20.47 11.90 15.55
C GLN A 187 -19.96 10.58 16.11
N GLU A 188 -20.37 10.26 17.35
CA GLU A 188 -20.14 8.95 17.95
C GLU A 188 -21.11 7.92 17.36
N VAL A 189 -20.57 6.78 16.95
CA VAL A 189 -21.30 5.62 16.41
C VAL A 189 -20.77 4.36 17.07
N GLU A 190 -21.62 3.33 17.17
CA GLU A 190 -21.20 2.01 17.64
C GLU A 190 -21.03 1.07 16.45
N MET A 191 -19.84 0.50 16.29
CA MET A 191 -19.51 -0.46 15.24
C MET A 191 -18.79 -1.63 15.87
N TRP A 192 -19.25 -2.85 15.56
CA TRP A 192 -18.69 -4.09 16.10
C TRP A 192 -18.58 -4.10 17.65
N GLY A 193 -19.55 -3.47 18.33
CA GLY A 193 -19.59 -3.37 19.79
C GLY A 193 -18.61 -2.37 20.40
N GLN A 194 -17.97 -1.53 19.59
CA GLN A 194 -17.08 -0.46 20.04
C GLN A 194 -17.64 0.91 19.64
N LYS A 195 -17.50 1.87 20.55
CA LYS A 195 -17.78 3.28 20.25
C LYS A 195 -16.61 3.86 19.47
N THR A 196 -16.92 4.56 18.39
CA THR A 196 -15.95 5.24 17.54
C THR A 196 -16.55 6.52 16.97
N ARG A 197 -15.74 7.35 16.31
CA ARG A 197 -16.15 8.62 15.70
C ARG A 197 -15.92 8.61 14.20
N VAL A 198 -16.96 8.99 13.45
CA VAL A 198 -17.06 8.80 11.99
C VAL A 198 -15.81 9.23 11.23
N TRP A 199 -15.44 10.52 11.21
CA TRP A 199 -14.27 10.91 10.41
C TRP A 199 -13.02 11.14 11.23
N SER A 200 -13.12 11.56 12.49
CA SER A 200 -11.93 11.83 13.31
C SER A 200 -11.12 10.56 13.61
N GLU A 201 -11.77 9.40 13.72
CA GLU A 201 -11.12 8.11 14.02
C GLU A 201 -11.00 7.19 12.81
N LEU A 202 -11.66 7.50 11.69
CA LEU A 202 -11.61 6.72 10.43
C LEU A 202 -11.97 5.23 10.63
N PRO A 203 -13.14 4.91 11.23
CA PRO A 203 -13.58 3.55 11.44
C PRO A 203 -13.76 2.82 10.11
N MET A 204 -13.60 1.50 10.14
CA MET A 204 -13.58 0.59 8.98
C MET A 204 -12.38 0.73 8.03
N LEU A 205 -11.62 1.84 8.03
CA LEU A 205 -10.42 1.95 7.19
C LEU A 205 -9.33 0.93 7.57
N GLY A 206 -9.06 0.76 8.88
CA GLY A 206 -8.12 -0.23 9.38
C GLY A 206 -8.47 -1.68 8.98
N PRO A 207 -9.71 -2.16 9.24
CA PRO A 207 -10.19 -3.44 8.73
C PRO A 207 -10.02 -3.63 7.22
N VAL A 208 -10.43 -2.66 6.40
CA VAL A 208 -10.28 -2.74 4.93
C VAL A 208 -8.82 -2.87 4.53
N MET A 209 -7.93 -2.08 5.12
CA MET A 209 -6.49 -2.17 4.84
C MET A 209 -5.89 -3.51 5.25
N ARG A 210 -6.38 -4.13 6.34
CA ARG A 210 -5.96 -5.48 6.74
C ARG A 210 -6.42 -6.54 5.76
N ASP A 211 -7.63 -6.42 5.21
CA ASP A 211 -8.11 -7.35 4.20
C ASP A 211 -7.26 -7.24 2.92
N GLU A 212 -6.91 -6.03 2.50
CA GLU A 212 -6.02 -5.82 1.35
C GLU A 212 -4.60 -6.35 1.58
N TRP A 213 -4.10 -6.37 2.83
CA TRP A 213 -2.79 -6.94 3.17
C TRP A 213 -2.80 -8.46 3.40
N ASN A 214 -3.89 -9.04 3.91
CA ASN A 214 -3.93 -10.44 4.37
C ASN A 214 -4.82 -11.38 3.54
N CYS A 215 -5.88 -10.88 2.90
CA CYS A 215 -6.85 -11.73 2.24
C CYS A 215 -6.42 -12.07 0.80
N SER A 216 -5.89 -13.28 0.63
CA SER A 216 -5.50 -13.90 -0.65
C SER A 216 -6.63 -14.09 -1.67
N VAL A 217 -7.85 -13.60 -1.42
CA VAL A 217 -8.98 -13.73 -2.36
C VAL A 217 -8.89 -12.70 -3.49
N VAL A 218 -8.22 -11.57 -3.24
CA VAL A 218 -7.79 -10.59 -4.25
C VAL A 218 -6.29 -10.41 -4.06
N VAL A 219 -5.49 -11.29 -4.68
CA VAL A 219 -4.02 -11.32 -4.57
C VAL A 219 -3.42 -9.98 -4.98
N VAL A 220 -3.07 -9.12 -4.01
CA VAL A 220 -2.29 -7.89 -4.25
C VAL A 220 -0.81 -8.10 -3.96
N SER A 221 -0.43 -9.14 -3.20
CA SER A 221 0.98 -9.47 -3.04
C SER A 221 1.48 -10.15 -4.32
N PRO A 222 2.54 -9.65 -4.96
CA PRO A 222 3.04 -10.25 -6.19
C PRO A 222 3.56 -11.68 -5.99
N ASP A 223 3.25 -12.55 -6.95
CA ASP A 223 3.78 -13.91 -7.02
C ASP A 223 5.19 -13.94 -7.64
N PHE A 224 5.62 -12.82 -8.26
CA PHE A 224 6.93 -12.69 -8.91
C PHE A 224 7.18 -13.80 -9.94
N ASP A 225 6.14 -14.16 -10.70
CA ASP A 225 6.20 -15.21 -11.74
C ASP A 225 6.61 -14.67 -13.12
N GLY A 226 6.71 -13.34 -13.24
CA GLY A 226 7.11 -12.65 -14.47
C GLY A 226 5.99 -12.51 -15.52
N SER A 227 4.76 -12.92 -15.21
CA SER A 227 3.61 -12.74 -16.10
C SER A 227 3.16 -11.28 -16.17
N GLU A 228 2.42 -10.92 -17.23
CA GLU A 228 1.83 -9.57 -17.34
C GLU A 228 0.83 -9.27 -16.22
N LYS A 229 0.08 -10.29 -15.79
CA LYS A 229 -0.84 -10.19 -14.66
C LYS A 229 -0.09 -9.83 -13.38
N ASP A 230 1.02 -10.54 -13.12
CA ASP A 230 1.86 -10.27 -11.96
C ASP A 230 2.53 -8.89 -12.03
N ASN A 231 2.95 -8.44 -13.22
CA ASN A 231 3.46 -7.07 -13.41
C ASN A 231 2.41 -6.01 -13.05
N ALA A 232 1.14 -6.22 -13.39
CA ALA A 232 0.05 -5.32 -12.97
C ALA A 232 -0.14 -5.37 -11.44
N THR A 233 -0.12 -6.56 -10.83
CA THR A 233 -0.17 -6.74 -9.38
C THR A 233 0.98 -6.04 -8.66
N ILE A 234 2.20 -6.08 -9.22
CA ILE A 234 3.37 -5.35 -8.70
C ILE A 234 3.10 -3.84 -8.66
N GLN A 235 2.54 -3.27 -9.72
CA GLN A 235 2.23 -1.83 -9.74
C GLN A 235 1.16 -1.48 -8.70
N GLU A 236 0.09 -2.28 -8.60
CA GLU A 236 -0.95 -2.07 -7.58
C GLU A 236 -0.40 -2.18 -6.16
N TRP A 237 0.53 -3.12 -5.92
CA TRP A 237 1.19 -3.30 -4.62
C TRP A 237 2.04 -2.07 -4.24
N ILE A 238 2.83 -1.55 -5.19
CA ILE A 238 3.65 -0.35 -4.96
C ILE A 238 2.73 0.86 -4.70
N SER A 239 1.64 1.01 -5.45
CA SER A 239 0.67 2.09 -5.27
C SER A 239 -0.05 2.01 -3.92
N LEU A 240 -0.47 0.81 -3.50
CA LEU A 240 -1.07 0.58 -2.18
C LEU A 240 -0.10 0.97 -1.05
N ASN A 241 1.17 0.58 -1.19
CA ASN A 241 2.21 0.95 -0.24
C ASN A 241 2.50 2.44 -0.21
N SER A 242 2.52 3.11 -1.35
CA SER A 242 2.66 4.57 -1.41
C SER A 242 1.52 5.27 -0.69
N PHE A 243 0.28 4.83 -0.91
CA PHE A 243 -0.89 5.35 -0.20
C PHE A 243 -0.76 5.15 1.32
N ALA A 244 -0.46 3.92 1.78
CA ALA A 244 -0.29 3.62 3.19
C ALA A 244 0.84 4.43 3.85
N ALA A 245 1.99 4.55 3.17
CA ALA A 245 3.12 5.34 3.62
C ALA A 245 2.76 6.83 3.77
N ARG A 246 1.98 7.39 2.84
CA ARG A 246 1.53 8.79 2.93
C ARG A 246 0.50 9.01 4.04
N ILE A 247 -0.41 8.06 4.28
CA ILE A 247 -1.36 8.12 5.41
C ILE A 247 -0.61 8.11 6.75
N TYR A 248 0.37 7.20 6.90
CA TYR A 248 1.21 7.13 8.11
C TYR A 248 2.09 8.37 8.25
N GLY A 249 2.77 8.79 7.18
CA GLY A 249 3.63 9.97 7.17
C GLY A 249 2.89 11.29 7.46
N ALA A 250 1.58 11.34 7.17
CA ALA A 250 0.71 12.45 7.54
C ALA A 250 0.10 12.31 8.95
N SER A 251 0.52 11.31 9.74
CA SER A 251 -0.01 11.01 11.08
C SER A 251 -1.53 10.82 11.12
N LEU A 252 -2.14 10.34 10.03
CA LEU A 252 -3.59 10.14 9.95
C LEU A 252 -4.02 8.82 10.59
N GLN A 253 -3.14 7.81 10.50
CA GLN A 253 -3.28 6.48 11.11
C GLN A 253 -1.90 5.95 11.55
N PRO A 254 -1.83 5.18 12.65
CA PRO A 254 -0.57 4.77 13.28
C PRO A 254 0.12 3.56 12.62
N TRP A 255 -0.16 3.24 11.35
CA TRP A 255 0.21 2.01 10.60
C TRP A 255 1.72 1.67 10.44
N VAL A 256 2.52 1.90 11.48
CA VAL A 256 3.94 1.57 11.58
C VAL A 256 4.22 0.10 11.31
N ASN A 257 3.27 -0.79 11.66
CA ASN A 257 3.39 -2.21 11.43
C ASN A 257 3.49 -2.55 9.93
N LEU A 258 2.69 -1.88 9.08
CA LEU A 258 2.74 -2.10 7.63
C LEU A 258 4.11 -1.70 7.07
N GLY A 259 4.62 -0.53 7.47
CA GLY A 259 5.95 -0.08 7.07
C GLY A 259 7.07 -1.02 7.53
N ILE A 260 7.03 -1.47 8.78
CA ILE A 260 7.98 -2.46 9.29
C ILE A 260 7.91 -3.77 8.51
N TRP A 261 6.70 -4.27 8.20
CA TRP A 261 6.55 -5.54 7.49
C TRP A 261 7.16 -5.50 6.09
N GLU A 262 6.94 -4.41 5.35
CA GLU A 262 7.48 -4.25 4.01
C GLU A 262 8.98 -3.96 3.99
N LEU A 263 9.46 -3.09 4.88
CA LEU A 263 10.89 -2.81 5.01
C LEU A 263 11.65 -4.05 5.50
N ARG A 264 11.07 -4.85 6.41
CA ARG A 264 11.64 -6.14 6.81
C ARG A 264 11.73 -7.08 5.62
N SER A 265 10.64 -7.29 4.90
CA SER A 265 10.59 -8.21 3.76
C SER A 265 11.54 -7.78 2.63
N GLY A 266 11.72 -6.48 2.42
CA GLY A 266 12.60 -5.96 1.37
C GLY A 266 14.07 -5.80 1.74
N LEU A 267 14.38 -5.48 2.99
CA LEU A 267 15.72 -5.05 3.41
C LEU A 267 16.37 -5.99 4.44
N GLU A 268 15.58 -6.61 5.31
CA GLU A 268 16.06 -7.48 6.39
C GLU A 268 16.04 -8.97 6.05
N GLU A 269 15.57 -9.33 4.86
CA GLU A 269 15.65 -10.68 4.32
C GLU A 269 16.60 -10.76 3.12
N ALA A 270 17.06 -11.98 2.82
CA ALA A 270 17.82 -12.22 1.61
C ALA A 270 16.94 -11.92 0.38
N PRO A 271 17.44 -11.21 -0.64
CA PRO A 271 16.67 -10.94 -1.84
C PRO A 271 16.21 -12.22 -2.50
N GLU A 272 14.94 -12.25 -2.87
CA GLU A 272 14.35 -13.38 -3.57
C GLU A 272 14.93 -13.50 -4.97
N ASP A 273 15.29 -14.72 -5.37
CA ASP A 273 15.74 -15.02 -6.73
C ASP A 273 14.54 -15.28 -7.64
N ARG A 274 13.68 -14.25 -7.77
CA ARG A 274 12.48 -14.25 -8.61
C ARG A 274 12.45 -12.99 -9.48
N PRO A 275 11.87 -13.08 -10.70
CA PRO A 275 11.67 -11.91 -11.57
C PRO A 275 11.06 -10.72 -10.83
N ASN A 276 11.60 -9.52 -11.05
CA ASN A 276 11.10 -8.25 -10.51
C ASN A 276 11.04 -8.13 -8.97
N ALA A 277 11.27 -9.19 -8.21
CA ALA A 277 11.14 -9.20 -6.76
C ALA A 277 12.05 -8.15 -6.11
N LYS A 278 13.34 -8.20 -6.42
CA LYS A 278 14.33 -7.24 -5.90
C LYS A 278 13.94 -5.78 -6.21
N ASP A 279 13.60 -5.49 -7.47
CA ASP A 279 13.24 -4.14 -7.90
C ASP A 279 11.95 -3.66 -7.25
N THR A 280 10.98 -4.55 -7.06
CA THR A 280 9.72 -4.27 -6.33
C THR A 280 9.97 -3.97 -4.87
N ARG A 281 10.86 -4.73 -4.21
CA ARG A 281 11.25 -4.47 -2.81
C ARG A 281 11.95 -3.12 -2.66
N ILE A 282 12.85 -2.77 -3.59
CA ILE A 282 13.49 -1.45 -3.62
C ILE A 282 12.45 -0.34 -3.82
N ALA A 283 11.53 -0.52 -4.77
CA ALA A 283 10.49 0.46 -5.04
C ALA A 283 9.56 0.66 -3.82
N THR A 284 9.15 -0.42 -3.17
CA THR A 284 8.30 -0.39 -1.97
C THR A 284 9.02 0.28 -0.79
N ALA A 285 10.29 -0.06 -0.55
CA ALA A 285 11.10 0.58 0.47
C ALA A 285 11.25 2.09 0.19
N TYR A 286 11.46 2.46 -1.07
CA TYR A 286 11.50 3.86 -1.48
C TYR A 286 10.21 4.62 -1.12
N GLU A 287 9.03 4.05 -1.37
CA GLU A 287 7.77 4.72 -1.04
C GLU A 287 7.65 5.00 0.47
N TRP A 288 7.97 4.01 1.32
CA TRP A 288 7.96 4.16 2.78
C TRP A 288 9.00 5.16 3.28
N ILE A 289 10.21 5.14 2.74
CA ILE A 289 11.25 6.08 3.17
C ILE A 289 10.92 7.51 2.75
N VAL A 290 10.45 7.73 1.51
CA VAL A 290 10.18 9.07 1.00
C VAL A 290 8.94 9.70 1.65
N HIS A 291 7.88 8.92 1.85
CA HIS A 291 6.61 9.46 2.33
C HIS A 291 6.43 9.36 3.84
N ALA A 292 7.04 8.37 4.48
CA ALA A 292 6.89 8.09 5.92
C ALA A 292 8.21 8.20 6.70
N GLY A 293 9.35 8.43 6.04
CA GLY A 293 10.67 8.36 6.67
C GLY A 293 10.84 9.27 7.89
N LYS A 294 10.28 10.48 7.86
CA LYS A 294 10.35 11.42 9.00
C LYS A 294 9.68 10.84 10.24
N GLU A 295 8.45 10.34 10.09
CA GLU A 295 7.69 9.71 11.18
C GLU A 295 8.34 8.39 11.64
N LEU A 296 8.83 7.57 10.71
CA LEU A 296 9.57 6.34 11.04
C LEU A 296 10.82 6.64 11.87
N TYR A 297 11.61 7.62 11.44
CA TYR A 297 12.85 7.99 12.13
C TYR A 297 12.58 8.62 13.50
N ALA A 298 11.60 9.53 13.58
CA ALA A 298 11.20 10.15 14.85
C ALA A 298 10.71 9.10 15.85
N ASN A 299 9.84 8.17 15.42
CA ASN A 299 9.30 7.12 16.29
C ASN A 299 10.35 6.07 16.68
N GLY A 300 11.33 5.78 15.82
CA GLY A 300 12.46 4.90 16.15
C GLY A 300 13.42 5.43 17.22
N ARG A 301 13.30 6.72 17.57
CA ARG A 301 14.08 7.35 18.64
C ARG A 301 13.33 7.42 19.97
N GLN A 302 12.05 7.08 19.97
CA GLN A 302 11.23 7.06 21.18
C GLN A 302 11.27 5.66 21.81
N ALA A 303 11.18 5.59 23.14
CA ALA A 303 11.04 4.31 23.82
C ALA A 303 9.68 3.71 23.49
N GLN A 304 9.68 2.55 22.81
CA GLN A 304 8.46 1.83 22.47
C GLN A 304 8.13 0.81 23.55
N GLN A 305 6.93 0.89 24.11
CA GLN A 305 6.38 -0.16 24.97
C GLN A 305 5.53 -1.07 24.09
N LEU A 306 6.13 -2.15 23.63
CA LEU A 306 5.46 -3.15 22.80
C LEU A 306 4.97 -4.29 23.68
N ASP A 307 3.71 -4.67 23.53
CA ASP A 307 3.20 -5.88 24.16
C ASP A 307 3.79 -7.16 23.50
N ALA A 308 3.52 -8.32 24.08
CA ALA A 308 4.07 -9.59 23.59
C ALA A 308 3.65 -9.94 22.16
N MET A 309 2.48 -9.45 21.71
CA MET A 309 2.09 -9.58 20.32
C MET A 309 2.97 -8.68 19.44
N GLU A 310 3.02 -7.41 19.77
CA GLU A 310 3.65 -6.40 18.93
C GLU A 310 5.13 -6.73 18.77
N GLN A 311 5.76 -7.22 19.84
CA GLN A 311 7.10 -7.78 19.80
C GLN A 311 7.24 -8.91 18.76
N ARG A 312 6.27 -9.82 18.67
CA ARG A 312 6.27 -10.90 17.67
C ARG A 312 6.00 -10.37 16.26
N ALA A 313 5.03 -9.48 16.09
CA ALA A 313 4.62 -8.95 14.79
C ALA A 313 5.71 -8.05 14.17
N LEU A 314 6.44 -7.31 15.00
CA LEU A 314 7.44 -6.32 14.61
C LEU A 314 8.88 -6.80 14.79
N LYS A 315 9.07 -8.12 14.97
CA LYS A 315 10.38 -8.75 15.06
C LYS A 315 11.28 -8.36 13.86
N PRO A 316 12.60 -8.29 14.05
CA PRO A 316 13.55 -8.12 12.95
C PRO A 316 13.59 -9.34 12.01
N GLY A 317 13.96 -9.09 10.75
CA GLY A 317 14.20 -10.10 9.74
C GLY A 317 15.53 -10.82 9.93
N SER A 318 15.75 -11.88 9.15
CA SER A 318 16.86 -12.80 9.37
C SER A 318 18.26 -12.19 9.23
N LEU A 319 18.42 -11.11 8.45
CA LEU A 319 19.70 -10.43 8.25
C LEU A 319 20.03 -9.40 9.33
N LEU A 320 19.02 -8.89 10.04
CA LEU A 320 19.21 -7.89 11.10
C LEU A 320 19.40 -8.59 12.45
N LYS A 321 20.61 -8.51 13.00
CA LYS A 321 21.00 -9.19 14.24
C LYS A 321 20.82 -8.30 15.47
N ILE A 322 19.57 -7.95 15.77
CA ILE A 322 19.18 -7.26 16.99
C ILE A 322 18.09 -8.05 17.72
N GLU A 323 18.01 -7.92 19.03
CA GLU A 323 16.96 -8.56 19.84
C GLU A 323 15.69 -7.68 19.93
N ALA A 324 15.84 -6.37 19.80
CA ALA A 324 14.73 -5.43 19.95
C ALA A 324 13.77 -5.50 18.74
N SER A 325 12.48 -5.67 19.02
CA SER A 325 11.40 -5.52 18.05
C SER A 325 11.00 -4.05 17.89
N GLY A 326 10.30 -3.74 16.79
CA GLY A 326 9.82 -2.38 16.52
C GLY A 326 10.83 -1.51 15.77
N LEU A 327 10.68 -0.20 15.89
CA LEU A 327 11.57 0.78 15.29
C LEU A 327 12.75 1.07 16.22
N SER A 328 13.94 1.25 15.65
CA SER A 328 15.13 1.66 16.38
C SER A 328 16.12 2.34 15.45
N ASN A 329 17.07 3.09 16.03
CA ASN A 329 18.16 3.70 15.27
C ASN A 329 19.03 2.65 14.55
N ASP A 330 19.27 1.51 15.19
CA ASP A 330 20.04 0.41 14.61
C ASP A 330 19.33 -0.16 13.39
N ARG A 331 18.02 -0.35 13.50
CA ARG A 331 17.17 -0.85 12.41
C ARG A 331 17.11 0.15 11.24
N TRP A 332 16.96 1.44 11.53
CA TRP A 332 17.00 2.50 10.51
C TRP A 332 18.34 2.56 9.78
N SER A 333 19.45 2.52 10.54
CA SER A 333 20.80 2.52 9.98
C SER A 333 21.03 1.31 9.09
N PHE A 334 20.57 0.14 9.53
CA PHE A 334 20.63 -1.09 8.74
C PHE A 334 19.82 -0.98 7.45
N TRP A 335 18.58 -0.46 7.48
CA TRP A 335 17.79 -0.25 6.27
C TRP A 335 18.51 0.64 5.25
N ARG A 336 19.13 1.73 5.70
CA ARG A 336 19.92 2.62 4.84
C ARG A 336 21.06 1.87 4.16
N GLU A 337 21.84 1.08 4.90
CA GLU A 337 22.92 0.28 4.33
C GLU A 337 22.40 -0.74 3.30
N ARG A 338 21.29 -1.41 3.62
CA ARG A 338 20.69 -2.41 2.75
C ARG A 338 20.15 -1.83 1.46
N ILE A 339 19.52 -0.65 1.48
CA ILE A 339 19.11 0.05 0.26
C ILE A 339 20.32 0.34 -0.62
N GLY A 340 21.46 0.74 -0.05
CA GLY A 340 22.72 0.96 -0.79
C GLY A 340 23.22 -0.31 -1.48
N VAL A 341 23.24 -1.43 -0.76
CA VAL A 341 23.66 -2.73 -1.32
C VAL A 341 22.70 -3.20 -2.43
N LEU A 342 21.39 -3.11 -2.20
CA LEU A 342 20.39 -3.56 -3.16
C LEU A 342 20.33 -2.66 -4.40
N GLY A 343 20.45 -1.34 -4.22
CA GLY A 343 20.49 -0.37 -5.31
C GLY A 343 21.71 -0.55 -6.22
N ALA A 344 22.87 -0.92 -5.68
CA ALA A 344 24.06 -1.22 -6.47
C ALA A 344 23.90 -2.48 -7.34
N GLY A 345 23.09 -3.44 -6.90
CA GLY A 345 22.79 -4.69 -7.59
C GLY A 345 21.36 -4.77 -8.15
N ALA A 346 20.72 -3.62 -8.41
CA ALA A 346 19.36 -3.52 -8.93
C ALA A 346 19.27 -4.02 -10.38
N GLY A 347 18.13 -4.60 -10.75
CA GLY A 347 17.88 -5.14 -12.09
C GLY A 347 17.58 -4.07 -13.14
N SER A 348 17.08 -2.91 -12.72
CA SER A 348 16.70 -1.79 -13.59
C SER A 348 17.30 -0.45 -13.16
N GLY A 349 17.41 0.46 -14.13
CA GLY A 349 17.82 1.86 -13.88
C GLY A 349 16.85 2.59 -12.94
N VAL A 350 15.54 2.33 -13.09
CA VAL A 350 14.49 2.93 -12.24
C VAL A 350 14.65 2.49 -10.78
N ALA A 351 14.90 1.20 -10.52
CA ALA A 351 15.15 0.72 -9.16
C ALA A 351 16.42 1.35 -8.55
N LYS A 352 17.48 1.51 -9.36
CA LYS A 352 18.70 2.19 -8.92
C LYS A 352 18.45 3.66 -8.55
N GLU A 353 17.69 4.39 -9.36
CA GLU A 353 17.31 5.78 -9.09
C GLU A 353 16.46 5.90 -7.82
N LYS A 354 15.46 5.02 -7.65
CA LYS A 354 14.65 4.97 -6.42
C LYS A 354 15.51 4.68 -5.18
N ALA A 355 16.44 3.73 -5.26
CA ALA A 355 17.36 3.45 -4.16
C ALA A 355 18.23 4.67 -3.82
N GLN A 356 18.78 5.34 -4.82
CA GLN A 356 19.59 6.55 -4.61
C GLN A 356 18.76 7.66 -3.94
N LYS A 357 17.57 7.94 -4.44
CA LYS A 357 16.70 8.98 -3.87
C LYS A 357 16.28 8.64 -2.43
N ALA A 358 15.99 7.38 -2.14
CA ALA A 358 15.71 6.94 -0.77
C ALA A 358 16.91 7.22 0.16
N LEU A 359 18.14 6.91 -0.27
CA LEU A 359 19.35 7.20 0.51
C LEU A 359 19.58 8.70 0.74
N GLU A 360 19.31 9.53 -0.27
CA GLU A 360 19.37 10.99 -0.15
C GLU A 360 18.36 11.48 0.89
N THR A 361 17.11 11.03 0.81
CA THR A 361 16.07 11.37 1.79
C THR A 361 16.42 10.90 3.20
N MET A 362 16.98 9.69 3.39
CA MET A 362 17.40 9.23 4.72
C MET A 362 18.49 10.13 5.31
N LYS A 363 19.45 10.57 4.50
CA LYS A 363 20.51 11.50 4.95
C LYS A 363 19.96 12.87 5.33
N GLU A 364 19.00 13.39 4.56
CA GLU A 364 18.32 14.65 4.88
C GLU A 364 17.57 14.55 6.21
N ILE A 365 16.86 13.44 6.45
CA ILE A 365 16.13 13.18 7.69
C ILE A 365 17.08 13.07 8.89
N GLU A 366 18.22 12.39 8.72
CA GLU A 366 19.23 12.23 9.77
C GLU A 366 19.92 13.55 10.14
N GLY A 367 20.05 14.47 9.16
CA GLY A 367 20.66 15.79 9.35
C GLY A 367 19.69 16.90 9.75
N SER A 368 18.38 16.64 9.76
CA SER A 368 17.32 17.56 10.23
C SER A 368 17.10 17.42 11.72
#